data_AF-A0AA41Q301-F1
#
_entry.id   AF-A0AA41Q301-F1
#
_cell.length_a   1.000
_cell.length_b   1.000
_cell.length_c   1.000
_cell.angle_alpha   90.00
_cell.angle_beta   90.00
_cell.angle_gamma   90.00
#
_symmetry.space_group_name_H-M   'P 1'
#
loop_
_entity.id
_entity.type
_entity.pdbx_description
1 polymer ?
#
loop_
_entity_poly.entity_id
_entity_poly.type
_entity_poly.pdbx_seq_one_letter_code
_entity_poly.pdbx_strand_id
1 'polypeptide(L)'
;MSIGYHDVRAWDAKALDTAAKNLRGRRDKLTGLQDELDDARRLPDWKGAAGEGARNSLGTTRNKAEIMVAELSAVERALQHASDDVTTLKTRVANNDSLAATYQFRIADNGSLVDDKPADPPPTSRYEAEDRAETARHRATIKTQVEQETAAILTAAKNIDTALALVMKLAQDSKISDHGATTLAAAEKGGVLDAKVAEMEQSLRDAGLLTGPPVSGKYRQWLENAVNRGVSIDTIKKMVSDHKIKPEDFAILDRLEEIREDKDGDGIYKSFFLLPTDLSGADAAKAVQMTYVLNAGTDYGPGGDFAPTPYGSDELRRIIERQGKNDWSYKEDVSFVHGNGGRLVTTPNGMLMGLGGNFIQDQFSQNGGTAWGDIFMLNIDDPKDPAQQLRDVAKSGSAWYDGDKGPYEGNLDLDRLLHHEERHSQQWAREGYTKFLASYLWEQATGGNETEEDAGLSDGGY
;
A
#
# COMPACT_ATOMS: atom_id res chain seq x y z
N MET A 1 -23.64 -3.51 -19.97
CA MET A 1 -24.40 -2.44 -20.64
C MET A 1 -23.44 -1.29 -20.90
N SER A 2 -23.52 -0.60 -22.05
CA SER A 2 -22.75 0.61 -22.28
C SER A 2 -23.52 1.81 -21.72
N ILE A 3 -22.91 2.60 -20.84
CA ILE A 3 -23.50 3.83 -20.30
C ILE A 3 -23.53 4.89 -21.42
N GLY A 4 -24.72 5.41 -21.72
CA GLY A 4 -24.91 6.52 -22.65
C GLY A 4 -24.84 7.88 -21.95
N TYR A 5 -24.68 8.95 -22.72
CA TYR A 5 -24.63 10.31 -22.19
C TYR A 5 -25.95 10.74 -21.55
N HIS A 6 -27.09 10.24 -22.06
CA HIS A 6 -28.41 10.46 -21.45
C HIS A 6 -28.53 9.81 -20.06
N ASP A 7 -27.93 8.64 -19.84
CA ASP A 7 -27.91 7.99 -18.53
C ASP A 7 -27.20 8.90 -17.52
N VAL A 8 -26.02 9.41 -17.90
CA VAL A 8 -25.23 10.32 -17.05
C VAL A 8 -26.00 11.61 -16.73
N ARG A 9 -26.72 12.19 -17.70
CA ARG A 9 -27.60 13.35 -17.47
C ARG A 9 -28.70 13.05 -16.44
N ALA A 10 -29.24 11.82 -16.46
CA ALA A 10 -30.31 11.39 -15.58
C ALA A 10 -29.85 10.98 -14.17
N TRP A 11 -28.55 10.84 -13.93
CA TRP A 11 -28.02 10.46 -12.62
C TRP A 11 -28.36 11.46 -11.52
N ASP A 12 -28.67 10.91 -10.34
CA ASP A 12 -29.12 11.66 -9.17
C ASP A 12 -28.19 11.45 -7.97
N ALA A 13 -27.23 12.36 -7.81
CA ALA A 13 -26.33 12.38 -6.65
C ALA A 13 -27.10 12.48 -5.31
N LYS A 14 -28.22 13.21 -5.28
CA LYS A 14 -28.99 13.39 -4.04
C LYS A 14 -29.64 12.09 -3.60
N ALA A 15 -30.08 11.25 -4.54
CA ALA A 15 -30.59 9.92 -4.23
C ALA A 15 -29.51 9.02 -3.60
N LEU A 16 -28.28 9.06 -4.14
CA LEU A 16 -27.13 8.34 -3.59
C LEU A 16 -26.76 8.83 -2.18
N ASP A 17 -26.64 10.14 -1.97
CA ASP A 17 -26.39 10.74 -0.66
C ASP A 17 -27.49 10.39 0.37
N THR A 18 -28.75 10.39 -0.05
CA THR A 18 -29.87 9.99 0.81
C THR A 18 -29.77 8.51 1.21
N ALA A 19 -29.41 7.63 0.28
CA ALA A 19 -29.19 6.22 0.56
C ALA A 19 -28.01 6.02 1.54
N ALA A 20 -26.89 6.71 1.31
CA ALA A 20 -25.73 6.68 2.21
C ALA A 20 -26.10 7.12 3.63
N LYS A 21 -26.81 8.25 3.79
CA LYS A 21 -27.29 8.74 5.09
C LYS A 21 -28.20 7.76 5.81
N ASN A 22 -29.10 7.10 5.08
CA ASN A 22 -29.98 6.08 5.66
C ASN A 22 -29.21 4.84 6.13
N LEU A 23 -28.20 4.40 5.39
CA LEU A 23 -27.33 3.29 5.82
C LEU A 23 -26.49 3.68 7.03
N ARG A 24 -25.91 4.89 7.03
CA ARG A 24 -25.18 5.44 8.19
C ARG A 24 -26.04 5.40 9.44
N GLY A 25 -27.27 5.92 9.37
CA GLY A 25 -28.19 5.90 10.51
C GLY A 25 -28.60 4.49 10.99
N ARG A 26 -28.51 3.46 10.14
CA ARG A 26 -28.71 2.05 10.55
C ARG A 26 -27.45 1.47 11.19
N ARG A 27 -26.29 1.74 10.59
CA ARG A 27 -24.99 1.35 11.14
C ARG A 27 -24.77 1.95 12.52
N ASP A 28 -24.99 3.25 12.69
CA ASP A 28 -24.77 3.95 13.97
C ASP A 28 -25.65 3.36 15.09
N LYS A 29 -26.86 2.89 14.74
CA LYS A 29 -27.72 2.15 15.69
C LYS A 29 -27.13 0.81 16.08
N LEU A 30 -26.49 0.09 15.15
CA LEU A 30 -25.82 -1.17 15.47
C LEU A 30 -24.59 -0.91 16.33
N THR A 31 -23.71 0.01 15.92
CA THR A 31 -22.51 0.39 16.66
C THR A 31 -22.85 0.85 18.08
N GLY A 32 -23.95 1.57 18.25
CA GLY A 32 -24.46 1.99 19.56
C GLY A 32 -24.92 0.86 20.49
N LEU A 33 -25.03 -0.39 20.02
CA LEU A 33 -25.37 -1.56 20.85
C LEU A 33 -24.15 -2.23 21.50
N GLN A 34 -22.94 -1.69 21.30
CA GLN A 34 -21.70 -2.29 21.80
C GLN A 34 -21.76 -2.51 23.32
N ASP A 35 -22.11 -1.48 24.08
CA ASP A 35 -22.13 -1.53 25.54
C ASP A 35 -23.17 -2.53 26.04
N GLU A 36 -24.37 -2.57 25.45
CA GLU A 36 -25.41 -3.53 25.80
C GLU A 36 -24.99 -4.97 25.51
N LEU A 37 -24.26 -5.22 24.41
CA LEU A 37 -23.74 -6.54 24.07
C LEU A 37 -22.64 -6.97 25.05
N ASP A 38 -21.75 -6.06 25.46
CA ASP A 38 -20.69 -6.35 26.42
C ASP A 38 -21.24 -6.57 27.83
N ASP A 39 -22.21 -5.76 28.26
CA ASP A 39 -22.91 -5.94 29.53
C ASP A 39 -23.70 -7.26 29.57
N ALA A 40 -24.39 -7.59 28.48
CA ALA A 40 -25.12 -8.85 28.35
C ALA A 40 -24.18 -10.07 28.39
N ARG A 41 -22.88 -9.93 28.06
CA ARG A 41 -21.89 -11.00 28.12
C ARG A 41 -21.39 -11.27 29.54
N ARG A 42 -21.37 -10.26 30.40
CA ARG A 42 -20.76 -10.34 31.74
C ARG A 42 -21.41 -11.43 32.60
N LEU A 43 -22.75 -11.49 32.65
CA LEU A 43 -23.55 -12.51 33.36
C LEU A 43 -22.88 -13.03 34.66
N PRO A 44 -22.57 -12.17 35.65
CA PRO A 44 -21.64 -12.50 36.74
C PRO A 44 -22.11 -13.67 37.63
N ASP A 45 -23.43 -13.79 37.81
CA ASP A 45 -24.03 -14.79 38.69
C ASP A 45 -24.43 -16.09 37.95
N TRP A 46 -24.38 -16.09 36.61
CA TRP A 46 -24.75 -17.24 35.80
C TRP A 46 -23.51 -18.04 35.38
N LYS A 47 -23.20 -19.04 36.20
CA LYS A 47 -22.03 -19.93 36.04
C LYS A 47 -22.45 -21.32 35.54
N GLY A 48 -21.46 -22.08 35.07
CA GLY A 48 -21.63 -23.44 34.54
C GLY A 48 -21.95 -23.47 33.04
N ALA A 49 -22.12 -24.68 32.50
CA ALA A 49 -22.21 -24.93 31.06
C ALA A 49 -23.29 -24.12 30.34
N ALA A 50 -24.43 -23.86 30.98
CA ALA A 50 -25.49 -23.03 30.40
C ALA A 50 -25.07 -21.55 30.25
N GLY A 51 -24.39 -20.99 31.25
CA GLY A 51 -23.87 -19.62 31.20
C GLY A 51 -22.74 -19.47 30.17
N GLU A 52 -21.85 -20.46 30.06
CA GLU A 52 -20.83 -20.51 28.99
C GLU A 52 -21.47 -20.61 27.60
N GLY A 53 -22.48 -21.48 27.43
CA GLY A 53 -23.24 -21.58 26.19
C GLY A 53 -23.91 -20.26 25.78
N ALA A 54 -24.49 -19.53 26.74
CA ALA A 54 -25.05 -18.21 26.50
C ALA A 54 -23.98 -17.19 26.05
N ARG A 55 -22.82 -17.14 26.70
CA ARG A 55 -21.70 -16.25 26.31
C ARG A 55 -21.16 -16.58 24.91
N ASN A 56 -21.08 -17.85 24.55
CA ASN A 56 -20.64 -18.28 23.22
C ASN A 56 -21.66 -17.91 22.13
N SER A 57 -22.95 -18.09 22.41
CA SER A 57 -24.04 -17.68 21.52
C SER A 57 -24.04 -16.16 21.29
N LEU A 58 -23.85 -15.38 22.36
CA LEU A 58 -23.73 -13.93 22.28
C LEU A 58 -22.48 -13.51 21.50
N GLY A 59 -21.34 -14.18 21.70
CA GLY A 59 -20.14 -13.96 20.90
C GLY A 59 -20.40 -14.18 19.40
N THR A 60 -21.11 -15.25 19.04
CA THR A 60 -21.51 -15.50 17.64
C THR A 60 -22.41 -14.38 17.09
N THR A 61 -23.34 -13.88 17.91
CA THR A 61 -24.21 -12.75 17.54
C THR A 61 -23.41 -11.47 17.34
N ARG A 62 -22.45 -11.19 18.24
CA ARG A 62 -21.55 -10.02 18.13
C ARG A 62 -20.73 -10.08 16.85
N ASN A 63 -20.12 -11.21 16.54
CA ASN A 63 -19.33 -11.39 15.31
C ASN A 63 -20.18 -11.14 14.06
N LYS A 64 -21.44 -11.60 14.04
CA LYS A 64 -22.35 -11.29 12.92
C LYS A 64 -22.70 -9.80 12.83
N ALA A 65 -22.82 -9.12 13.97
CA ALA A 65 -23.04 -7.68 14.00
C ALA A 65 -21.79 -6.90 13.54
N GLU A 66 -20.59 -7.34 13.91
CA GLU A 66 -19.31 -6.79 13.44
C GLU A 66 -19.24 -6.87 11.90
N ILE A 67 -19.47 -8.04 11.31
CA ILE A 67 -19.51 -8.22 9.84
C ILE A 67 -20.57 -7.32 9.19
N MET A 68 -21.79 -7.27 9.74
CA MET A 68 -22.86 -6.43 9.20
C MET A 68 -22.52 -4.94 9.26
N VAL A 69 -21.87 -4.49 10.33
CA VAL A 69 -21.39 -3.11 10.46
C VAL A 69 -20.32 -2.83 9.41
N ALA A 70 -19.37 -3.74 9.19
CA ALA A 70 -18.36 -3.61 8.15
C ALA A 70 -19.01 -3.52 6.74
N GLU A 71 -19.94 -4.42 6.40
CA GLU A 71 -20.66 -4.41 5.12
C GLU A 71 -21.45 -3.10 4.92
N LEU A 72 -22.18 -2.64 5.94
CA LEU A 72 -22.91 -1.37 5.88
C LEU A 72 -21.99 -0.18 5.69
N SER A 73 -20.86 -0.13 6.40
CA SER A 73 -19.86 0.93 6.28
C SER A 73 -19.24 0.97 4.89
N ALA A 74 -18.90 -0.19 4.32
CA ALA A 74 -18.33 -0.27 2.99
C ALA A 74 -19.28 0.31 1.93
N VAL A 75 -20.56 -0.13 1.97
CA VAL A 75 -21.58 0.33 1.01
C VAL A 75 -21.93 1.81 1.22
N GLU A 76 -22.04 2.25 2.47
CA GLU A 76 -22.30 3.66 2.81
C GLU A 76 -21.20 4.58 2.28
N ARG A 77 -19.93 4.21 2.51
CA ARG A 77 -18.77 4.93 1.99
C ARG A 77 -18.77 4.99 0.46
N ALA A 78 -19.02 3.86 -0.22
CA ALA A 78 -19.04 3.80 -1.68
C ALA A 78 -20.18 4.67 -2.27
N LEU A 79 -21.36 4.68 -1.64
CA LEU A 79 -22.48 5.54 -2.05
C LEU A 79 -22.17 7.03 -1.85
N GLN A 80 -21.53 7.39 -0.73
CA GLN A 80 -21.12 8.77 -0.48
C GLN A 80 -20.11 9.23 -1.54
N HIS A 81 -19.09 8.41 -1.81
CA HIS A 81 -18.09 8.72 -2.84
C HIS A 81 -18.72 8.86 -4.23
N ALA A 82 -19.58 7.91 -4.62
CA ALA A 82 -20.30 7.97 -5.88
C ALA A 82 -21.20 9.21 -5.98
N SER A 83 -21.85 9.63 -4.88
CA SER A 83 -22.61 10.89 -4.84
C SER A 83 -21.74 12.11 -5.15
N ASP A 84 -20.57 12.20 -4.52
CA ASP A 84 -19.64 13.33 -4.70
C ASP A 84 -19.09 13.36 -6.13
N ASP A 85 -18.74 12.19 -6.68
CA ASP A 85 -18.27 12.04 -8.06
C ASP A 85 -19.37 12.38 -9.09
N VAL A 86 -20.60 11.89 -8.88
CA VAL A 86 -21.74 12.22 -9.76
C VAL A 86 -22.03 13.72 -9.71
N THR A 87 -21.92 14.36 -8.55
CA THR A 87 -22.07 15.81 -8.43
C THR A 87 -21.05 16.55 -9.29
N THR A 88 -19.78 16.15 -9.21
CA THR A 88 -18.69 16.71 -10.03
C THR A 88 -18.93 16.45 -11.52
N LEU A 89 -19.35 15.23 -11.88
CA LEU A 89 -19.63 14.83 -13.24
C LEU A 89 -20.79 15.61 -13.86
N LYS A 90 -21.85 15.90 -13.09
CA LYS A 90 -22.98 16.71 -13.57
C LYS A 90 -22.57 18.14 -13.90
N THR A 91 -21.65 18.73 -13.13
CA THR A 91 -21.06 20.04 -13.47
C THR A 91 -20.30 19.98 -14.79
N ARG A 92 -19.50 18.93 -15.01
CA ARG A 92 -18.80 18.72 -16.29
C ARG A 92 -19.76 18.56 -17.47
N VAL A 93 -20.81 17.76 -17.31
CA VAL A 93 -21.87 17.59 -18.31
C VAL A 93 -22.53 18.92 -18.66
N ALA A 94 -22.93 19.72 -17.66
CA ALA A 94 -23.56 21.01 -17.88
C ALA A 94 -22.64 21.99 -18.63
N ASN A 95 -21.35 22.05 -18.25
CA ASN A 95 -20.37 22.89 -18.91
C ASN A 95 -20.12 22.46 -20.36
N ASN A 96 -20.02 21.16 -20.62
CA ASN A 96 -19.79 20.60 -21.94
C ASN A 96 -21.02 20.78 -22.85
N ASP A 97 -22.23 20.57 -22.32
CA ASP A 97 -23.49 20.85 -23.02
C ASP A 97 -23.61 22.34 -23.37
N SER A 98 -23.23 23.23 -22.43
CA SER A 98 -23.21 24.67 -22.68
C SER A 98 -22.20 25.06 -23.77
N LEU A 99 -20.98 24.51 -23.74
CA LEU A 99 -19.96 24.76 -24.76
C LEU A 99 -20.41 24.28 -26.13
N ALA A 100 -20.96 23.08 -26.22
CA ALA A 100 -21.53 22.54 -27.45
C ALA A 100 -22.61 23.49 -28.01
N ALA A 101 -23.58 23.88 -27.17
CA ALA A 101 -24.68 24.75 -27.56
C ALA A 101 -24.21 26.13 -28.03
N THR A 102 -23.23 26.75 -27.36
CA THR A 102 -22.64 28.04 -27.76
C THR A 102 -22.11 28.00 -29.21
N TYR A 103 -21.58 26.85 -29.64
CA TYR A 103 -21.05 26.66 -30.98
C TYR A 103 -22.01 25.88 -31.90
N GLN A 104 -23.31 25.85 -31.59
CA GLN A 104 -24.35 25.20 -32.41
C GLN A 104 -24.08 23.70 -32.65
N PHE A 105 -23.48 23.04 -31.67
CA PHE A 105 -23.40 21.60 -31.60
C PHE A 105 -24.39 21.07 -30.55
N ARG A 106 -24.77 19.81 -30.68
CA ARG A 106 -25.59 19.11 -29.69
C ARG A 106 -25.03 17.72 -29.44
N ILE A 107 -24.87 17.36 -28.17
CA ILE A 107 -24.45 16.03 -27.74
C ILE A 107 -25.69 15.14 -27.65
N ALA A 108 -25.76 14.12 -28.51
CA ALA A 108 -26.84 13.13 -28.55
C ALA A 108 -26.79 12.17 -27.36
N ASP A 109 -27.84 11.36 -27.19
CA ASP A 109 -28.01 10.48 -26.04
C ASP A 109 -26.93 9.40 -25.90
N ASN A 110 -26.30 9.03 -27.01
CA ASN A 110 -25.17 8.10 -27.07
C ASN A 110 -23.79 8.80 -26.91
N GLY A 111 -23.76 10.11 -26.74
CA GLY A 111 -22.53 10.92 -26.67
C GLY A 111 -21.97 11.37 -28.03
N SER A 112 -22.60 11.02 -29.15
CA SER A 112 -22.16 11.53 -30.46
C SER A 112 -22.50 13.01 -30.63
N LEU A 113 -21.62 13.75 -31.30
CA LEU A 113 -21.81 15.18 -31.54
C LEU A 113 -22.55 15.41 -32.85
N VAL A 114 -23.64 16.16 -32.79
CA VAL A 114 -24.43 16.59 -33.96
C VAL A 114 -24.17 18.05 -34.24
N ASP A 115 -23.94 18.38 -35.50
CA ASP A 115 -23.78 19.76 -35.97
C ASP A 115 -25.14 20.32 -36.37
N ASP A 116 -25.67 21.23 -35.56
CA ASP A 116 -26.96 21.88 -35.79
C ASP A 116 -26.79 23.27 -36.46
N LYS A 117 -25.56 23.64 -36.89
CA LYS A 117 -25.30 24.91 -37.57
C LYS A 117 -25.94 24.93 -38.97
N PRO A 118 -26.77 25.93 -39.31
CA PRO A 118 -27.26 26.13 -40.67
C PRO A 118 -26.14 26.39 -41.68
N ALA A 119 -26.35 26.00 -42.94
CA ALA A 119 -25.38 26.29 -43.99
C ALA A 119 -25.20 27.82 -44.17
N ASP A 120 -23.94 28.27 -44.19
CA ASP A 120 -23.64 29.67 -44.47
C ASP A 120 -24.01 30.01 -45.93
N PRO A 121 -24.60 31.19 -46.21
CA PRO A 121 -24.82 31.65 -47.60
C PRO A 121 -23.47 31.82 -48.33
N PRO A 122 -23.38 31.90 -49.66
CA PRO A 122 -22.10 32.14 -50.35
C PRO A 122 -21.42 33.46 -49.90
N PRO A 123 -20.07 33.53 -49.79
CA PRO A 123 -19.38 34.76 -49.43
C PRO A 123 -19.45 35.77 -50.59
N THR A 124 -19.63 37.04 -50.27
CA THR A 124 -19.75 38.14 -51.25
C THR A 124 -18.41 38.84 -51.52
N SER A 125 -17.39 38.57 -50.70
CA SER A 125 -16.05 39.13 -50.83
C SER A 125 -14.96 38.16 -50.37
N ARG A 126 -13.70 38.43 -50.74
CA ARG A 126 -12.54 37.66 -50.26
C ARG A 126 -12.36 37.77 -48.74
N TYR A 127 -12.55 38.96 -48.18
CA TYR A 127 -12.44 39.20 -46.74
C TYR A 127 -13.46 38.35 -45.96
N GLU A 128 -14.71 38.33 -46.43
CA GLU A 128 -15.77 37.50 -45.83
C GLU A 128 -15.46 36.00 -45.96
N ALA A 129 -14.84 35.56 -47.06
CA ALA A 129 -14.41 34.17 -47.20
C ALA A 129 -13.29 33.79 -46.20
N GLU A 130 -12.33 34.70 -45.97
CA GLU A 130 -11.22 34.49 -45.03
C GLU A 130 -11.71 34.45 -43.56
N ASP A 131 -12.57 35.39 -43.16
CA ASP A 131 -13.19 35.47 -41.81
C ASP A 131 -14.02 34.21 -41.48
N ARG A 132 -14.80 33.73 -42.45
CA ARG A 132 -15.55 32.48 -42.30
C ARG A 132 -14.66 31.25 -42.21
N ALA A 133 -13.55 31.22 -42.95
CA ALA A 133 -12.59 30.12 -42.87
C ALA A 133 -11.86 30.08 -41.52
N GLU A 134 -11.63 31.24 -40.90
CA GLU A 134 -11.10 31.33 -39.53
C GLU A 134 -12.14 30.85 -38.50
N THR A 135 -13.37 31.33 -38.60
CA THR A 135 -14.49 30.88 -37.75
C THR A 135 -14.71 29.38 -37.85
N ALA A 136 -14.66 28.80 -39.05
CA ALA A 136 -14.79 27.36 -39.27
C ALA A 136 -13.65 26.56 -38.63
N ARG A 137 -12.40 27.06 -38.70
CA ARG A 137 -11.24 26.44 -38.04
C ARG A 137 -11.38 26.48 -36.52
N HIS A 138 -11.75 27.62 -35.95
CA HIS A 138 -11.99 27.74 -34.51
C HIS A 138 -13.10 26.79 -34.05
N ARG A 139 -14.21 26.73 -34.77
CA ARG A 139 -15.32 25.82 -34.48
C ARG A 139 -14.93 24.35 -34.57
N ALA A 140 -14.04 23.97 -35.49
CA ALA A 140 -13.50 22.61 -35.58
C ALA A 140 -12.62 22.24 -34.38
N THR A 141 -11.84 23.19 -33.84
CA THR A 141 -11.10 23.00 -32.58
C THR A 141 -12.06 22.76 -31.42
N ILE A 142 -13.11 23.58 -31.28
CA ILE A 142 -14.12 23.39 -30.24
C ILE A 142 -14.85 22.05 -30.38
N LYS A 143 -15.17 21.63 -31.61
CA LYS A 143 -15.76 20.32 -31.89
C LYS A 143 -14.91 19.21 -31.28
N THR A 144 -13.60 19.24 -31.54
CA THR A 144 -12.65 18.25 -31.02
C THR A 144 -12.59 18.27 -29.49
N GLN A 145 -12.60 19.46 -28.88
CA GLN A 145 -12.61 19.61 -27.42
C GLN A 145 -13.87 19.01 -26.79
N VAL A 146 -15.05 19.28 -27.37
CA VAL A 146 -16.33 18.73 -26.89
C VAL A 146 -16.35 17.21 -27.04
N GLU A 147 -15.85 16.66 -28.14
CA GLU A 147 -15.75 15.21 -28.36
C GLU A 147 -14.84 14.55 -27.31
N GLN A 148 -13.66 15.13 -27.04
CA GLN A 148 -12.73 14.64 -26.04
C GLN A 148 -13.31 14.67 -24.63
N GLU A 149 -13.94 15.79 -24.23
CA GLU A 149 -14.57 15.91 -22.92
C GLU A 149 -15.77 14.98 -22.77
N THR A 150 -16.56 14.77 -23.83
CA THR A 150 -17.66 13.80 -23.83
C THR A 150 -17.15 12.38 -23.58
N ALA A 151 -16.07 11.97 -24.25
CA ALA A 151 -15.44 10.68 -24.02
C ALA A 151 -14.89 10.55 -22.58
N ALA A 152 -14.30 11.62 -22.04
CA ALA A 152 -13.80 11.67 -20.67
C ALA A 152 -14.93 11.58 -19.63
N ILE A 153 -16.06 12.23 -19.88
CA ILE A 153 -17.28 12.13 -19.04
C ILE A 153 -17.81 10.70 -19.02
N LEU A 154 -17.95 10.05 -20.19
CA LEU A 154 -18.44 8.67 -20.26
C LEU A 154 -17.49 7.68 -19.60
N THR A 155 -16.18 7.92 -19.71
CA THR A 155 -15.17 7.12 -19.00
C THR A 155 -15.31 7.28 -17.49
N ALA A 156 -15.41 8.51 -16.99
CA ALA A 156 -15.62 8.78 -15.57
C ALA A 156 -16.93 8.15 -15.06
N ALA A 157 -18.03 8.24 -15.82
CA ALA A 157 -19.29 7.59 -15.50
C ALA A 157 -19.11 6.07 -15.33
N LYS A 158 -18.48 5.41 -16.30
CA LYS A 158 -18.21 3.97 -16.23
C LYS A 158 -17.41 3.59 -14.98
N ASN A 159 -16.43 4.40 -14.61
CA ASN A 159 -15.59 4.12 -13.44
C ASN A 159 -16.40 4.25 -12.14
N ILE A 160 -17.24 5.28 -12.00
CA ILE A 160 -18.15 5.45 -10.85
C ILE A 160 -19.09 4.24 -10.71
N ASP A 161 -19.76 3.84 -11.80
CA ASP A 161 -20.70 2.72 -11.81
C ASP A 161 -20.00 1.40 -11.44
N THR A 162 -18.83 1.14 -12.04
CA THR A 162 -18.08 -0.10 -11.81
C THR A 162 -17.54 -0.18 -10.37
N ALA A 163 -17.03 0.92 -9.83
CA ALA A 163 -16.52 0.96 -8.46
C ALA A 163 -17.64 0.74 -7.43
N LEU A 164 -18.79 1.40 -7.60
CA LEU A 164 -19.96 1.21 -6.73
C LEU A 164 -20.49 -0.23 -6.82
N ALA A 165 -20.63 -0.77 -8.03
CA ALA A 165 -21.08 -2.13 -8.26
C ALA A 165 -20.14 -3.18 -7.64
N LEU A 166 -18.83 -2.94 -7.66
CA LEU A 166 -17.83 -3.81 -7.04
C LEU A 166 -18.05 -3.91 -5.53
N VAL A 167 -18.17 -2.78 -4.83
CA VAL A 167 -18.39 -2.76 -3.37
C VAL A 167 -19.72 -3.41 -3.01
N MET A 168 -20.79 -3.12 -3.76
CA MET A 168 -22.09 -3.77 -3.53
C MET A 168 -22.02 -5.29 -3.71
N LYS A 169 -21.28 -5.77 -4.71
CA LYS A 169 -21.08 -7.20 -4.93
C LYS A 169 -20.27 -7.84 -3.81
N LEU A 170 -19.20 -7.18 -3.34
CA LEU A 170 -18.41 -7.67 -2.21
C LEU A 170 -19.27 -7.80 -0.94
N ALA A 171 -20.12 -6.81 -0.66
CA ALA A 171 -21.05 -6.88 0.47
C ALA A 171 -22.10 -7.98 0.29
N GLN A 172 -22.69 -8.13 -0.91
CA GLN A 172 -23.65 -9.19 -1.20
C GLN A 172 -23.06 -10.60 -1.08
N ASP A 173 -21.78 -10.76 -1.46
CA ASP A 173 -21.05 -12.02 -1.37
C ASP A 173 -20.44 -12.27 0.02
N SER A 174 -20.66 -11.38 1.01
CA SER A 174 -20.00 -11.39 2.33
C SER A 174 -18.48 -11.52 2.26
N LYS A 175 -17.88 -10.73 1.35
CA LYS A 175 -16.43 -10.59 1.16
C LYS A 175 -15.86 -9.29 1.74
N ILE A 176 -16.70 -8.51 2.41
CA ILE A 176 -16.24 -7.39 3.25
C ILE A 176 -15.84 -7.97 4.60
N SER A 177 -14.61 -7.68 5.01
CA SER A 177 -13.99 -8.15 6.24
C SER A 177 -14.21 -7.15 7.38
N ASP A 178 -14.42 -7.66 8.59
CA ASP A 178 -14.31 -6.87 9.82
C ASP A 178 -12.86 -6.70 10.29
N HIS A 179 -11.91 -7.32 9.58
CA HIS A 179 -10.48 -7.31 9.85
C HIS A 179 -10.12 -7.81 11.25
N GLY A 180 -10.89 -8.79 11.77
CA GLY A 180 -10.66 -9.34 13.10
C GLY A 180 -11.06 -8.38 14.23
N ALA A 181 -11.93 -7.41 13.93
CA ALA A 181 -12.46 -6.48 14.91
C ALA A 181 -13.03 -7.20 16.13
N THR A 182 -12.79 -6.62 17.30
CA THR A 182 -13.37 -7.07 18.57
C THR A 182 -14.44 -6.13 19.11
N THR A 183 -14.73 -5.06 18.35
CA THR A 183 -15.74 -4.05 18.61
C THR A 183 -16.43 -3.66 17.31
N LEU A 184 -17.68 -3.23 17.40
CA LEU A 184 -18.45 -2.76 16.25
C LEU A 184 -17.81 -1.51 15.61
N ALA A 185 -17.22 -0.62 16.42
CA ALA A 185 -16.51 0.56 15.91
C ALA A 185 -15.24 0.20 15.12
N ALA A 186 -14.51 -0.85 15.52
CA ALA A 186 -13.38 -1.35 14.75
C ALA A 186 -13.84 -2.00 13.43
N ALA A 187 -14.95 -2.74 13.46
CA ALA A 187 -15.53 -3.35 12.25
C ALA A 187 -15.98 -2.29 11.24
N GLU A 188 -16.51 -1.16 11.72
CA GLU A 188 -16.82 0.00 10.86
C GLU A 188 -15.59 0.48 10.09
N LYS A 189 -14.44 0.62 10.75
CA LYS A 189 -13.18 1.01 10.10
C LYS A 189 -12.75 -0.02 9.05
N GLY A 190 -12.89 -1.31 9.36
CA GLY A 190 -12.59 -2.41 8.43
C GLY A 190 -13.41 -2.34 7.14
N GLY A 191 -14.71 -2.07 7.25
CA GLY A 191 -15.58 -1.87 6.09
C GLY A 191 -15.19 -0.66 5.24
N VAL A 192 -14.82 0.45 5.88
CA VAL A 192 -14.33 1.65 5.17
C VAL A 192 -13.02 1.37 4.43
N LEU A 193 -12.10 0.62 5.05
CA LEU A 193 -10.86 0.19 4.42
C LEU A 193 -11.12 -0.63 3.17
N ASP A 194 -12.00 -1.64 3.25
CA ASP A 194 -12.34 -2.49 2.11
C ASP A 194 -12.95 -1.72 0.93
N ALA A 195 -13.79 -0.71 1.20
CA ALA A 195 -14.33 0.16 0.16
C ALA A 195 -13.23 0.96 -0.55
N LYS A 196 -12.30 1.55 0.21
CA LYS A 196 -11.16 2.29 -0.37
C LYS A 196 -10.21 1.39 -1.16
N VAL A 197 -9.99 0.16 -0.70
CA VAL A 197 -9.18 -0.84 -1.42
C VAL A 197 -9.86 -1.22 -2.73
N ALA A 198 -11.19 -1.40 -2.74
CA ALA A 198 -11.95 -1.65 -3.97
C ALA A 198 -11.87 -0.47 -4.96
N GLU A 199 -11.93 0.78 -4.47
CA GLU A 199 -11.72 2.00 -5.28
C GLU A 199 -10.31 2.01 -5.92
N MET A 200 -9.27 1.66 -5.14
CA MET A 200 -7.89 1.58 -5.61
C MET A 200 -7.71 0.45 -6.64
N GLU A 201 -8.27 -0.73 -6.37
CA GLU A 201 -8.26 -1.88 -7.28
C GLU A 201 -8.92 -1.52 -8.62
N GLN A 202 -10.10 -0.91 -8.58
CA GLN A 202 -10.81 -0.51 -9.78
C GLN A 202 -10.01 0.53 -10.58
N SER A 203 -9.39 1.49 -9.89
CA SER A 203 -8.52 2.49 -10.53
C SER A 203 -7.32 1.87 -11.27
N LEU A 204 -6.78 0.76 -10.78
CA LEU A 204 -5.73 0.01 -11.47
C LEU A 204 -6.27 -0.73 -12.70
N ARG A 205 -7.48 -1.30 -12.61
CA ARG A 205 -8.16 -1.97 -13.73
C ARG A 205 -8.50 -1.00 -14.86
N ASP A 206 -9.00 0.18 -14.52
CA ASP A 206 -9.34 1.22 -15.49
C ASP A 206 -8.10 1.73 -16.22
N ALA A 207 -6.95 1.74 -15.54
CA ALA A 207 -5.65 2.05 -16.14
C ALA A 207 -5.05 0.90 -16.98
N GLY A 208 -5.70 -0.27 -17.03
CA GLY A 208 -5.19 -1.47 -17.71
C GLY A 208 -3.99 -2.11 -16.98
N LEU A 209 -3.75 -1.74 -15.72
CA LEU A 209 -2.63 -2.20 -14.91
C LEU A 209 -2.97 -3.46 -14.08
N LEU A 210 -4.25 -3.79 -13.97
CA LEU A 210 -4.74 -4.97 -13.25
C LEU A 210 -5.84 -5.66 -14.04
N THR A 211 -5.81 -6.99 -14.10
CA THR A 211 -6.83 -7.82 -14.77
C THR A 211 -7.15 -9.05 -13.93
N GLY A 212 -8.22 -9.77 -14.25
CA GLY A 212 -8.60 -11.01 -13.54
C GLY A 212 -9.61 -10.79 -12.38
N PRO A 213 -9.78 -11.76 -11.48
CA PRO A 213 -10.73 -11.69 -10.36
C PRO A 213 -10.32 -10.62 -9.32
N PRO A 214 -11.20 -10.27 -8.36
CA PRO A 214 -10.86 -9.38 -7.24
C PRO A 214 -9.59 -9.82 -6.53
N VAL A 215 -8.75 -8.87 -6.11
CA VAL A 215 -7.45 -9.21 -5.53
C VAL A 215 -7.60 -9.80 -4.13
N SER A 216 -6.72 -10.73 -3.80
CA SER A 216 -6.67 -11.40 -2.49
C SER A 216 -5.22 -11.56 -2.03
N GLY A 217 -5.04 -12.12 -0.83
CA GLY A 217 -3.71 -12.41 -0.27
C GLY A 217 -2.83 -11.17 -0.10
N LYS A 218 -1.52 -11.34 -0.29
CA LYS A 218 -0.52 -10.28 -0.09
C LYS A 218 -0.65 -9.08 -1.02
N TYR A 219 -1.13 -9.27 -2.25
CA TYR A 219 -1.41 -8.14 -3.14
C TYR A 219 -2.56 -7.27 -2.59
N ARG A 220 -3.60 -7.90 -2.02
CA ARG A 220 -4.67 -7.15 -1.35
C ARG A 220 -4.14 -6.43 -0.11
N GLN A 221 -3.37 -7.12 0.73
CA GLN A 221 -2.74 -6.54 1.91
C GLN A 221 -1.87 -5.33 1.55
N TRP A 222 -1.17 -5.35 0.41
CA TRP A 222 -0.44 -4.20 -0.08
C TRP A 222 -1.33 -2.98 -0.32
N LEU A 223 -2.47 -3.16 -0.99
CA LEU A 223 -3.43 -2.06 -1.20
C LEU A 223 -4.04 -1.58 0.12
N GLU A 224 -4.30 -2.48 1.06
CA GLU A 224 -4.77 -2.13 2.42
C GLU A 224 -3.74 -1.26 3.15
N ASN A 225 -2.47 -1.67 3.14
CA ASN A 225 -1.37 -0.91 3.72
C ASN A 225 -1.23 0.47 3.05
N ALA A 226 -1.33 0.53 1.72
CA ALA A 226 -1.30 1.78 0.98
C ALA A 226 -2.44 2.73 1.39
N VAL A 227 -3.65 2.22 1.58
CA VAL A 227 -4.80 3.01 2.06
C VAL A 227 -4.58 3.51 3.48
N ASN A 228 -4.16 2.63 4.39
CA ASN A 228 -3.93 2.98 5.80
C ASN A 228 -2.84 4.04 5.95
N ARG A 229 -1.82 3.99 5.10
CA ARG A 229 -0.68 4.92 5.09
C ARG A 229 -0.90 6.17 4.22
N GLY A 230 -2.07 6.29 3.59
CA GLY A 230 -2.40 7.44 2.75
C GLY A 230 -1.58 7.54 1.46
N VAL A 231 -1.02 6.43 0.96
CA VAL A 231 -0.30 6.38 -0.31
C VAL A 231 -1.27 6.68 -1.46
N SER A 232 -0.92 7.62 -2.33
CA SER A 232 -1.78 8.02 -3.44
C SER A 232 -1.91 6.91 -4.50
N ILE A 233 -3.09 6.81 -5.12
CA ILE A 233 -3.32 5.90 -6.25
C ILE A 233 -2.33 6.12 -7.39
N ASP A 234 -1.89 7.36 -7.64
CA ASP A 234 -0.92 7.66 -8.69
C ASP A 234 0.47 7.08 -8.38
N THR A 235 0.86 7.05 -7.11
CA THR A 235 2.09 6.37 -6.66
C THR A 235 1.99 4.87 -6.94
N ILE A 236 0.87 4.24 -6.56
CA ILE A 236 0.63 2.81 -6.81
C ILE A 236 0.62 2.50 -8.32
N LYS A 237 -0.11 3.29 -9.12
CA LYS A 237 -0.14 3.15 -10.60
C LYS A 237 1.26 3.26 -11.20
N LYS A 238 2.05 4.24 -10.75
CA LYS A 238 3.42 4.43 -11.22
C LYS A 238 4.30 3.21 -10.88
N MET A 239 4.21 2.70 -9.65
CA MET A 239 4.95 1.50 -9.24
C MET A 239 4.58 0.29 -10.09
N VAL A 240 3.28 0.00 -10.25
CA VAL A 240 2.80 -1.11 -11.08
C VAL A 240 3.25 -0.95 -12.54
N SER A 241 3.15 0.26 -13.09
CA SER A 241 3.54 0.54 -14.48
C SER A 241 5.05 0.39 -14.71
N ASP A 242 5.87 0.99 -13.86
CA ASP A 242 7.33 1.04 -14.05
C ASP A 242 7.97 -0.32 -13.79
N HIS A 243 7.52 -1.04 -12.74
CA HIS A 243 8.12 -2.28 -12.28
C HIS A 243 7.35 -3.54 -12.68
N LYS A 244 6.22 -3.38 -13.39
CA LYS A 244 5.35 -4.48 -13.85
C LYS A 244 4.89 -5.39 -12.71
N ILE A 245 4.61 -4.80 -11.54
CA ILE A 245 4.16 -5.52 -10.34
C ILE A 245 2.80 -6.17 -10.62
N LYS A 246 2.67 -7.45 -10.31
CA LYS A 246 1.44 -8.23 -10.47
C LYS A 246 1.09 -8.97 -9.18
N PRO A 247 -0.17 -9.41 -9.02
CA PRO A 247 -0.56 -10.29 -7.92
C PRO A 247 0.37 -11.50 -7.73
N GLU A 248 0.80 -12.11 -8.82
CA GLU A 248 1.68 -13.30 -8.78
C GLU A 248 3.06 -13.03 -8.19
N ASP A 249 3.56 -11.79 -8.25
CA ASP A 249 4.88 -11.45 -7.71
C ASP A 249 4.96 -11.64 -6.20
N PHE A 250 3.82 -11.49 -5.51
CA PHE A 250 3.73 -11.62 -4.07
C PHE A 250 3.67 -13.09 -3.58
N ALA A 251 3.49 -14.06 -4.49
CA ALA A 251 3.42 -15.48 -4.13
C ALA A 251 4.69 -15.97 -3.43
N ILE A 252 5.82 -15.27 -3.60
CA ILE A 252 7.04 -15.55 -2.85
C ILE A 252 6.80 -15.43 -1.34
N LEU A 253 6.08 -14.40 -0.90
CA LEU A 253 5.84 -14.10 0.52
C LEU A 253 4.94 -15.14 1.19
N ASP A 254 4.09 -15.84 0.43
CA ASP A 254 3.21 -16.89 0.96
C ASP A 254 4.00 -18.11 1.46
N ARG A 255 5.27 -18.25 1.06
CA ARG A 255 6.18 -19.31 1.53
C ARG A 255 6.94 -18.92 2.81
N LEU A 256 6.86 -17.67 3.24
CA LEU A 256 7.62 -17.13 4.35
C LEU A 256 6.71 -16.93 5.56
N GLU A 257 7.31 -16.94 6.76
CA GLU A 257 6.60 -16.59 7.98
C GLU A 257 6.57 -15.06 8.13
N GLU A 258 5.37 -14.47 8.08
CA GLU A 258 5.17 -13.04 8.35
C GLU A 258 5.31 -12.76 9.85
N ILE A 259 6.19 -11.84 10.19
CA ILE A 259 6.36 -11.29 11.54
C ILE A 259 5.82 -9.86 11.50
N ARG A 260 4.83 -9.57 12.34
CA ARG A 260 4.17 -8.25 12.41
C ARG A 260 4.65 -7.47 13.62
N GLU A 261 5.05 -6.23 13.37
CA GLU A 261 5.39 -5.22 14.36
C GLU A 261 4.24 -4.20 14.47
N ASP A 262 3.84 -3.86 15.70
CA ASP A 262 2.75 -2.93 16.05
C ASP A 262 3.12 -2.15 17.30
N LYS A 263 4.34 -1.59 17.33
CA LYS A 263 4.88 -0.89 18.50
C LYS A 263 4.01 0.31 18.88
N ASP A 264 3.44 0.98 17.88
CA ASP A 264 2.60 2.16 18.06
C ASP A 264 1.15 1.83 18.45
N GLY A 265 0.72 0.57 18.28
CA GLY A 265 -0.62 0.10 18.66
C GLY A 265 -1.75 0.74 17.85
N ASP A 266 -1.45 1.30 16.69
CA ASP A 266 -2.42 1.95 15.80
C ASP A 266 -3.15 0.95 14.88
N GLY A 267 -2.73 -0.31 14.90
CA GLY A 267 -3.28 -1.39 14.08
C GLY A 267 -2.74 -1.43 12.65
N ILE A 268 -1.72 -0.62 12.32
CA ILE A 268 -1.01 -0.63 11.05
C ILE A 268 0.32 -1.39 11.25
N TYR A 269 0.33 -2.64 10.82
CA TYR A 269 1.49 -3.50 11.01
C TYR A 269 2.64 -3.20 10.05
N LYS A 270 3.87 -3.20 10.55
CA LYS A 270 5.06 -3.44 9.71
C LYS A 270 5.32 -4.92 9.59
N SER A 271 5.53 -5.37 8.37
CA SER A 271 5.69 -6.77 8.02
C SER A 271 7.15 -7.08 7.70
N PHE A 272 7.72 -7.98 8.48
CA PHE A 272 8.97 -8.67 8.21
C PHE A 272 8.66 -10.10 7.76
N PHE A 273 9.56 -10.75 7.02
CA PHE A 273 9.34 -12.14 6.59
C PHE A 273 10.56 -12.98 6.85
N LEU A 274 10.42 -14.01 7.69
CA LEU A 274 11.49 -14.95 8.00
C LEU A 274 11.68 -15.90 6.81
N LEU A 275 12.92 -16.00 6.33
CA LEU A 275 13.27 -16.85 5.21
C LEU A 275 13.35 -18.31 5.65
N PRO A 276 12.75 -19.25 4.90
CA PRO A 276 13.05 -20.67 5.06
C PRO A 276 14.48 -20.95 4.57
N THR A 277 15.11 -21.97 5.15
CA THR A 277 16.52 -22.27 4.91
C THR A 277 16.83 -22.82 3.51
N ASP A 278 15.80 -23.24 2.77
CA ASP A 278 15.90 -23.79 1.42
C ASP A 278 15.62 -22.75 0.32
N LEU A 279 15.47 -21.47 0.70
CA LEU A 279 15.22 -20.38 -0.24
C LEU A 279 16.48 -20.07 -1.06
N SER A 280 16.31 -19.88 -2.38
CA SER A 280 17.42 -19.45 -3.24
C SER A 280 17.75 -17.96 -3.01
N GLY A 281 18.96 -17.55 -3.35
CA GLY A 281 19.35 -16.13 -3.30
C GLY A 281 18.46 -15.21 -4.15
N ALA A 282 18.04 -15.68 -5.33
CA ALA A 282 17.14 -14.93 -6.20
C ALA A 282 15.73 -14.78 -5.59
N ASP A 283 15.23 -15.85 -4.97
CA ASP A 283 13.96 -15.82 -4.24
C ASP A 283 14.06 -14.90 -3.01
N ALA A 284 15.19 -14.88 -2.30
CA ALA A 284 15.45 -13.96 -1.20
C ALA A 284 15.46 -12.50 -1.66
N ALA A 285 16.13 -12.18 -2.76
CA ALA A 285 16.13 -10.83 -3.34
C ALA A 285 14.71 -10.39 -3.73
N LYS A 286 13.94 -11.28 -4.38
CA LYS A 286 12.54 -11.03 -4.73
C LYS A 286 11.67 -10.86 -3.49
N ALA A 287 11.86 -11.66 -2.45
CA ALA A 287 11.14 -11.53 -1.18
C ALA A 287 11.41 -10.15 -0.55
N VAL A 288 12.66 -9.69 -0.51
CA VAL A 288 13.01 -8.34 -0.01
C VAL A 288 12.28 -7.24 -0.79
N GLN A 289 12.26 -7.31 -2.13
CA GLN A 289 11.54 -6.34 -2.95
C GLN A 289 10.04 -6.35 -2.63
N MET A 290 9.43 -7.53 -2.52
CA MET A 290 8.00 -7.65 -2.26
C MET A 290 7.62 -7.27 -0.83
N THR A 291 8.51 -7.46 0.14
CA THR A 291 8.33 -6.97 1.51
C THR A 291 8.31 -5.44 1.55
N TYR A 292 9.23 -4.77 0.86
CA TYR A 292 9.19 -3.31 0.72
C TYR A 292 7.88 -2.83 0.09
N VAL A 293 7.49 -3.44 -1.04
CA VAL A 293 6.23 -3.08 -1.71
C VAL A 293 5.05 -3.29 -0.77
N LEU A 294 4.92 -4.48 -0.16
CA LEU A 294 3.82 -4.82 0.73
C LEU A 294 3.62 -3.80 1.84
N ASN A 295 4.70 -3.34 2.48
CA ASN A 295 4.61 -2.43 3.62
C ASN A 295 4.02 -1.06 3.26
N ALA A 296 4.12 -0.63 1.99
CA ALA A 296 3.57 0.63 1.50
C ALA A 296 4.04 1.88 2.28
N GLY A 297 5.26 1.84 2.80
CA GLY A 297 5.86 2.90 3.61
C GLY A 297 7.36 2.69 3.74
N THR A 298 8.08 3.73 4.15
CA THR A 298 9.52 3.65 4.45
C THR A 298 9.79 3.51 5.94
N ASP A 299 8.85 3.97 6.76
CA ASP A 299 8.81 3.85 8.23
C ASP A 299 10.01 4.31 9.03
N TYR A 300 11.02 4.89 8.37
CA TYR A 300 12.07 5.63 9.03
C TYR A 300 11.45 6.73 9.91
N GLY A 301 11.51 6.53 11.23
CA GLY A 301 11.03 7.48 12.24
C GLY A 301 11.77 8.83 12.18
N PRO A 302 11.29 9.84 12.93
CA PRO A 302 12.00 11.11 13.03
C PRO A 302 13.41 10.88 13.62
N GLY A 303 14.43 11.50 13.01
CA GLY A 303 15.82 11.40 13.48
C GLY A 303 16.69 10.36 12.77
N GLY A 304 16.30 9.92 11.57
CA GLY A 304 17.19 9.16 10.70
C GLY A 304 18.44 9.96 10.29
N ASP A 305 19.54 9.25 10.03
CA ASP A 305 20.85 9.86 9.73
C ASP A 305 20.88 10.59 8.37
N PHE A 306 19.85 10.38 7.53
CA PHE A 306 19.65 11.09 6.28
C PHE A 306 18.18 11.25 5.91
N ALA A 307 17.89 12.07 4.89
CA ALA A 307 16.53 12.22 4.39
C ALA A 307 16.10 10.92 3.68
N PRO A 308 15.05 10.23 4.16
CA PRO A 308 14.59 9.01 3.53
C PRO A 308 13.99 9.31 2.15
N THR A 309 14.25 8.43 1.18
CA THR A 309 13.57 8.52 -0.12
C THR A 309 12.11 8.11 0.08
N PRO A 310 11.11 8.92 -0.33
CA PRO A 310 9.70 8.58 -0.12
C PRO A 310 9.31 7.24 -0.75
N TYR A 311 8.32 6.57 -0.14
CA TYR A 311 7.75 5.34 -0.69
C TYR A 311 7.27 5.57 -2.13
N GLY A 312 7.71 4.73 -3.07
CA GLY A 312 7.31 4.86 -4.46
C GLY A 312 8.23 4.13 -5.45
N SER A 313 7.98 4.39 -6.75
CA SER A 313 8.68 3.74 -7.86
C SER A 313 10.18 4.01 -7.87
N ASP A 314 10.60 5.22 -7.53
CA ASP A 314 12.01 5.60 -7.54
C ASP A 314 12.79 4.91 -6.42
N GLU A 315 12.15 4.72 -5.27
CA GLU A 315 12.75 3.99 -4.15
C GLU A 315 12.85 2.50 -4.43
N LEU A 316 11.79 1.87 -4.97
CA LEU A 316 11.86 0.48 -5.42
C LEU A 316 12.98 0.29 -6.48
N ARG A 317 13.14 1.25 -7.40
CA ARG A 317 14.24 1.23 -8.37
C ARG A 317 15.60 1.29 -7.67
N ARG A 318 15.77 2.18 -6.68
CA ARG A 318 17.01 2.30 -5.89
C ARG A 318 17.36 1.01 -5.17
N ILE A 319 16.38 0.34 -4.56
CA ILE A 319 16.55 -0.97 -3.91
C ILE A 319 16.99 -2.02 -4.93
N ILE A 320 16.32 -2.14 -6.08
CA ILE A 320 16.68 -3.11 -7.13
C ILE A 320 18.10 -2.86 -7.65
N GLU A 321 18.49 -1.60 -7.87
CA GLU A 321 19.84 -1.24 -8.32
C GLU A 321 20.90 -1.54 -7.26
N ARG A 322 20.63 -1.29 -5.98
CA ARG A 322 21.51 -1.62 -4.86
C ARG A 322 21.70 -3.13 -4.76
N GLN A 323 20.61 -3.90 -4.78
CA GLN A 323 20.64 -5.37 -4.81
C GLN A 323 21.43 -5.91 -5.99
N GLY A 324 21.33 -5.30 -7.18
CA GLY A 324 22.09 -5.71 -8.36
C GLY A 324 23.60 -5.49 -8.22
N LYS A 325 24.02 -4.46 -7.47
CA LYS A 325 25.44 -4.19 -7.16
C LYS A 325 25.96 -5.06 -6.03
N ASN A 326 25.08 -5.44 -5.11
CA ASN A 326 25.34 -6.36 -3.99
C ASN A 326 24.83 -7.78 -4.29
N ASP A 327 24.80 -8.20 -5.56
CA ASP A 327 24.16 -9.47 -5.93
C ASP A 327 24.83 -10.71 -5.33
N TRP A 328 26.12 -10.59 -5.02
CA TRP A 328 26.93 -11.57 -4.31
C TRP A 328 26.40 -11.88 -2.91
N SER A 329 25.87 -10.90 -2.16
CA SER A 329 25.28 -11.16 -0.83
C SER A 329 24.01 -12.00 -0.91
N TYR A 330 23.31 -11.96 -2.04
CA TYR A 330 22.17 -12.84 -2.29
C TYR A 330 22.61 -14.22 -2.83
N LYS A 331 23.50 -14.24 -3.82
CA LYS A 331 23.90 -15.48 -4.52
C LYS A 331 24.70 -16.43 -3.65
N GLU A 332 25.55 -15.89 -2.78
CA GLU A 332 26.52 -16.66 -2.00
C GLU A 332 26.09 -16.69 -0.53
N ASP A 333 25.86 -15.52 0.07
CA ASP A 333 25.76 -15.40 1.53
C ASP A 333 24.44 -15.87 2.13
N VAL A 334 23.31 -15.76 1.41
CA VAL A 334 22.02 -16.30 1.92
C VAL A 334 22.12 -17.79 2.25
N SER A 335 22.68 -18.57 1.32
CA SER A 335 22.86 -20.01 1.52
C SER A 335 23.92 -20.32 2.58
N PHE A 336 24.96 -19.49 2.65
CA PHE A 336 26.04 -19.62 3.62
C PHE A 336 25.54 -19.38 5.05
N VAL A 337 24.79 -18.30 5.29
CA VAL A 337 24.22 -17.97 6.61
C VAL A 337 23.33 -19.12 7.08
N HIS A 338 22.42 -19.60 6.23
CA HIS A 338 21.55 -20.73 6.59
C HIS A 338 22.31 -22.04 6.81
N GLY A 339 23.32 -22.33 5.98
CA GLY A 339 24.16 -23.51 6.10
C GLY A 339 24.99 -23.55 7.38
N ASN A 340 25.30 -22.39 7.96
CA ASN A 340 26.03 -22.26 9.23
C ASN A 340 25.10 -22.03 10.44
N GLY A 341 23.81 -22.35 10.30
CA GLY A 341 22.85 -22.27 11.41
C GLY A 341 22.22 -20.90 11.63
N GLY A 342 22.68 -19.86 10.91
CA GLY A 342 22.09 -18.52 10.96
C GLY A 342 20.72 -18.41 10.28
N ARG A 343 19.99 -17.34 10.57
CA ARG A 343 18.66 -17.07 10.01
C ARG A 343 18.58 -15.65 9.50
N LEU A 344 17.65 -15.44 8.56
CA LEU A 344 17.49 -14.19 7.82
C LEU A 344 16.01 -13.81 7.77
N VAL A 345 15.76 -12.51 7.84
CA VAL A 345 14.43 -11.90 7.72
C VAL A 345 14.51 -10.76 6.70
N THR A 346 13.50 -10.61 5.85
CA THR A 346 13.36 -9.39 5.02
C THR A 346 12.86 -8.24 5.87
N THR A 347 13.37 -7.03 5.64
CA THR A 347 12.90 -5.82 6.32
C THR A 347 11.96 -4.98 5.45
N PRO A 348 11.09 -4.13 6.05
CA PRO A 348 10.25 -3.17 5.33
C PRO A 348 11.02 -2.21 4.41
N ASN A 349 12.31 -2.00 4.70
CA ASN A 349 13.18 -1.01 4.08
C ASN A 349 13.97 -1.58 2.91
N GLY A 350 13.67 -2.81 2.50
CA GLY A 350 14.23 -3.43 1.31
C GLY A 350 15.64 -3.99 1.51
N MET A 351 15.99 -4.47 2.70
CA MET A 351 17.23 -5.22 2.96
C MET A 351 16.97 -6.55 3.69
N LEU A 352 18.02 -7.33 3.93
CA LEU A 352 17.96 -8.49 4.83
C LEU A 352 18.52 -8.10 6.20
N MET A 353 17.93 -8.64 7.25
CA MET A 353 18.48 -8.64 8.60
C MET A 353 18.71 -10.09 9.05
N GLY A 354 19.83 -10.35 9.69
CA GLY A 354 20.29 -11.70 9.99
C GLY A 354 20.88 -11.84 11.38
N LEU A 355 20.92 -13.09 11.85
CA LEU A 355 21.48 -13.43 13.16
C LEU A 355 22.09 -14.84 13.11
N GLY A 356 23.30 -14.98 13.66
CA GLY A 356 24.08 -16.22 13.68
C GLY A 356 24.90 -16.46 12.40
N GLY A 357 25.59 -17.60 12.31
CA GLY A 357 26.32 -18.00 11.10
C GLY A 357 27.84 -17.78 11.13
N ASN A 358 28.46 -17.79 12.32
CA ASN A 358 29.87 -17.96 12.74
C ASN A 358 31.04 -17.31 11.96
N PHE A 359 30.89 -16.84 10.72
CA PHE A 359 32.00 -16.30 9.93
C PHE A 359 31.84 -14.82 9.62
N ILE A 360 30.62 -14.35 9.34
CA ILE A 360 30.36 -12.93 9.03
C ILE A 360 30.36 -12.08 10.32
N GLN A 361 29.86 -12.63 11.44
CA GLN A 361 29.85 -11.97 12.75
C GLN A 361 31.29 -11.82 13.33
N ASP A 362 32.12 -12.87 13.25
CA ASP A 362 33.46 -12.90 13.88
C ASP A 362 34.50 -11.96 13.24
N GLN A 363 34.28 -11.48 12.01
CA GLN A 363 35.29 -10.69 11.29
C GLN A 363 35.13 -9.17 11.44
N PHE A 364 33.94 -8.66 11.78
CA PHE A 364 33.63 -7.22 11.64
C PHE A 364 32.75 -6.59 12.76
N SER A 365 32.37 -7.32 13.81
CA SER A 365 31.47 -6.80 14.85
C SER A 365 32.03 -5.60 15.64
N GLN A 366 31.35 -4.45 15.55
CA GLN A 366 31.35 -3.39 16.57
C GLN A 366 29.91 -3.19 17.10
N ASN A 367 29.75 -3.21 18.43
CA ASN A 367 28.64 -2.85 19.34
C ASN A 367 27.13 -2.94 18.94
N GLY A 368 26.71 -2.95 17.67
CA GLY A 368 25.30 -3.08 17.23
C GLY A 368 25.03 -4.09 16.10
N GLY A 369 26.04 -4.42 15.30
CA GLY A 369 25.92 -5.32 14.14
C GLY A 369 26.82 -4.88 13.00
N THR A 370 26.71 -5.51 11.84
CA THR A 370 27.46 -5.12 10.63
C THR A 370 26.67 -5.39 9.36
N ALA A 371 26.53 -4.37 8.51
CA ALA A 371 26.07 -4.54 7.14
C ALA A 371 27.14 -5.17 6.24
N TRP A 372 26.76 -6.24 5.55
CA TRP A 372 27.56 -7.03 4.62
C TRP A 372 26.81 -7.15 3.29
N GLY A 373 27.18 -6.31 2.32
CA GLY A 373 26.38 -6.14 1.10
C GLY A 373 25.00 -5.60 1.45
N ASP A 374 23.95 -6.38 1.20
CA ASP A 374 22.55 -6.05 1.55
C ASP A 374 22.03 -6.82 2.80
N ILE A 375 22.91 -7.45 3.57
CA ILE A 375 22.57 -8.19 4.80
C ILE A 375 23.10 -7.44 6.02
N PHE A 376 22.22 -6.98 6.90
CA PHE A 376 22.59 -6.48 8.23
C PHE A 376 22.63 -7.64 9.23
N MET A 377 23.81 -7.98 9.73
CA MET A 377 23.99 -9.02 10.74
C MET A 377 23.97 -8.41 12.14
N LEU A 378 23.00 -8.80 12.96
CA LEU A 378 22.92 -8.40 14.37
C LEU A 378 24.09 -9.00 15.17
N ASN A 379 24.69 -8.19 16.05
CA ASN A 379 25.75 -8.63 16.94
C ASN A 379 25.16 -9.26 18.22
N ILE A 380 24.57 -10.45 18.05
CA ILE A 380 24.07 -11.28 19.14
C ILE A 380 24.76 -12.63 19.06
N ASP A 381 25.57 -12.94 20.08
CA ASP A 381 26.41 -14.14 20.13
C ASP A 381 25.59 -15.38 20.48
N ASP A 382 25.86 -16.48 19.75
CA ASP A 382 25.32 -17.83 19.99
C ASP A 382 23.86 -17.89 20.49
N PRO A 383 22.90 -17.26 19.76
CA PRO A 383 21.49 -17.43 20.07
C PRO A 383 21.12 -18.93 20.10
N LYS A 384 20.38 -19.35 21.13
CA LYS A 384 19.88 -20.73 21.17
C LYS A 384 18.92 -21.03 20.01
N ASP A 385 18.19 -20.03 19.57
CA ASP A 385 17.29 -20.08 18.41
C ASP A 385 17.35 -18.73 17.67
N PRO A 386 18.18 -18.62 16.61
CA PRO A 386 18.30 -17.38 15.83
C PRO A 386 16.98 -16.94 15.19
N ALA A 387 16.11 -17.89 14.81
CA ALA A 387 14.81 -17.55 14.24
C ALA A 387 13.91 -16.91 15.29
N GLN A 388 13.85 -17.47 16.50
CA GLN A 388 13.08 -16.88 17.58
C GLN A 388 13.62 -15.51 17.99
N GLN A 389 14.95 -15.35 18.07
CA GLN A 389 15.54 -14.06 18.38
C GLN A 389 15.19 -12.99 17.33
N LEU A 390 15.24 -13.33 16.03
CA LEU A 390 14.80 -12.42 14.96
C LEU A 390 13.32 -12.05 15.07
N ARG A 391 12.45 -12.98 15.50
CA ARG A 391 11.04 -12.66 15.78
C ARG A 391 10.91 -11.65 16.91
N ASP A 392 11.67 -11.82 17.98
CA ASP A 392 11.61 -10.94 19.14
C ASP A 392 12.11 -9.53 18.80
N VAL A 393 13.21 -9.43 18.03
CA VAL A 393 13.72 -8.15 17.50
C VAL A 393 12.70 -7.47 16.61
N ALA A 394 12.20 -8.16 15.59
CA ALA A 394 11.27 -7.58 14.63
C ALA A 394 9.95 -7.14 15.31
N LYS A 395 9.42 -7.92 16.26
CA LYS A 395 8.17 -7.58 16.96
C LYS A 395 8.32 -6.40 17.92
N SER A 396 9.50 -6.18 18.50
CA SER A 396 9.69 -5.12 19.49
C SER A 396 9.84 -3.73 18.84
N GLY A 397 10.26 -3.68 17.56
CA GLY A 397 10.54 -2.43 16.85
C GLY A 397 11.70 -1.65 17.48
N SER A 398 12.59 -2.32 18.21
CA SER A 398 13.76 -1.73 18.86
C SER A 398 15.01 -2.51 18.49
N ALA A 399 16.18 -1.87 18.57
CA ALA A 399 17.46 -2.54 18.48
C ALA A 399 17.66 -3.47 19.69
N TRP A 400 18.31 -4.61 19.46
CA TRP A 400 18.69 -5.55 20.51
C TRP A 400 20.20 -5.72 20.53
N TYR A 401 20.72 -5.96 21.72
CA TYR A 401 22.15 -6.05 21.99
C TYR A 401 22.43 -7.32 22.79
N ASP A 402 23.67 -7.79 22.74
CA ASP A 402 24.12 -8.87 23.62
C ASP A 402 24.65 -8.34 24.95
N GLY A 403 24.54 -9.16 25.99
CA GLY A 403 25.06 -8.84 27.32
C GLY A 403 25.21 -10.07 28.20
N ASP A 404 25.77 -9.90 29.40
CA ASP A 404 26.14 -10.99 30.33
C ASP A 404 24.99 -11.97 30.67
N LYS A 405 23.73 -11.57 30.47
CA LYS A 405 22.53 -12.37 30.76
C LYS A 405 21.82 -12.87 29.50
N GLY A 406 22.47 -12.73 28.35
CA GLY A 406 21.91 -12.96 27.02
C GLY A 406 21.33 -11.69 26.39
N PRO A 407 20.66 -11.85 25.24
CA PRO A 407 20.16 -10.75 24.43
C PRO A 407 19.15 -9.90 25.19
N TYR A 408 19.24 -8.57 25.04
CA TYR A 408 18.30 -7.63 25.64
C TYR A 408 17.87 -6.53 24.66
N GLU A 409 16.64 -6.07 24.83
CA GLU A 409 16.08 -4.95 24.08
C GLU A 409 16.68 -3.62 24.57
N GLY A 410 17.15 -2.79 23.64
CA GLY A 410 17.60 -1.43 23.94
C GLY A 410 16.56 -0.36 23.59
N ASN A 411 16.95 0.91 23.74
CA ASN A 411 16.06 2.06 23.52
C ASN A 411 16.12 2.62 22.09
N LEU A 412 17.09 2.18 21.28
CA LEU A 412 17.21 2.65 19.90
C LEU A 412 16.10 2.04 19.05
N ASP A 413 15.48 2.87 18.22
CA ASP A 413 14.46 2.44 17.28
C ASP A 413 15.06 1.56 16.18
N LEU A 414 14.40 0.43 15.87
CA LEU A 414 14.90 -0.51 14.87
C LEU A 414 14.94 0.11 13.46
N ASP A 415 14.00 0.99 13.12
CA ASP A 415 14.01 1.64 11.80
C ASP A 415 15.16 2.63 11.69
N ARG A 416 15.51 3.34 12.78
CA ARG A 416 16.71 4.19 12.80
C ARG A 416 17.98 3.36 12.58
N LEU A 417 18.09 2.22 13.25
CA LEU A 417 19.20 1.28 13.05
C LEU A 417 19.24 0.78 11.60
N LEU A 418 18.13 0.27 11.06
CA LEU A 418 18.07 -0.22 9.68
C LEU A 418 18.36 0.88 8.65
N HIS A 419 17.99 2.13 8.93
CA HIS A 419 18.30 3.27 8.08
C HIS A 419 19.81 3.51 8.00
N HIS A 420 20.48 3.47 9.15
CA HIS A 420 21.93 3.58 9.23
C HIS A 420 22.61 2.46 8.42
N GLU A 421 22.20 1.21 8.64
CA GLU A 421 22.76 0.03 7.99
C GLU A 421 22.50 -0.01 6.47
N GLU A 422 21.41 0.61 6.02
CA GLU A 422 21.18 0.84 4.60
C GLU A 422 22.29 1.72 3.98
N ARG A 423 22.86 2.71 4.69
CA ARG A 423 23.96 3.51 4.12
C ARG A 423 25.21 2.69 3.90
N HIS A 424 25.55 1.80 4.83
CA HIS A 424 26.63 0.84 4.61
C HIS A 424 26.34 -0.06 3.42
N SER A 425 25.10 -0.53 3.27
CA SER A 425 24.68 -1.30 2.09
C SER A 425 24.90 -0.51 0.78
N GLN A 426 24.65 0.81 0.80
CA GLN A 426 24.96 1.69 -0.33
C GLN A 426 26.46 1.91 -0.55
N GLN A 427 27.27 1.97 0.51
CA GLN A 427 28.74 2.07 0.40
C GLN A 427 29.30 0.81 -0.26
N TRP A 428 28.88 -0.39 0.16
CA TRP A 428 29.20 -1.66 -0.51
C TRP A 428 28.85 -1.63 -2.00
N ALA A 429 27.65 -1.13 -2.33
CA ALA A 429 27.20 -1.03 -3.71
C ALA A 429 28.04 -0.04 -4.55
N ARG A 430 28.61 1.02 -3.93
CA ARG A 430 29.46 2.01 -4.60
C ARG A 430 30.90 1.55 -4.77
N GLU A 431 31.48 0.96 -3.72
CA GLU A 431 32.90 0.59 -3.67
C GLU A 431 33.16 -0.79 -4.26
N GLY A 432 32.19 -1.70 -4.13
CA GLY A 432 32.30 -3.10 -4.50
C GLY A 432 33.07 -3.92 -3.46
N TYR A 433 32.82 -5.23 -3.45
CA TYR A 433 33.27 -6.19 -2.45
C TYR A 433 34.74 -6.02 -2.02
N THR A 434 35.66 -6.00 -2.98
CA THR A 434 37.10 -5.99 -2.71
C THR A 434 37.62 -4.66 -2.17
N LYS A 435 37.03 -3.53 -2.59
CA LYS A 435 37.52 -2.21 -2.15
C LYS A 435 36.99 -1.85 -0.78
N PHE A 436 35.73 -2.19 -0.49
CA PHE A 436 35.15 -1.93 0.82
C PHE A 436 35.80 -2.81 1.91
N LEU A 437 36.14 -4.07 1.59
CA LEU A 437 36.98 -4.88 2.48
C LEU A 437 38.35 -4.25 2.75
N ALA A 438 38.96 -3.62 1.75
CA ALA A 438 40.26 -2.97 1.91
C ALA A 438 40.17 -1.68 2.74
N SER A 439 39.10 -0.88 2.61
CA SER A 439 38.87 0.31 3.44
C SER A 439 38.58 -0.08 4.89
N TYR A 440 37.72 -1.06 5.13
CA TYR A 440 37.39 -1.53 6.48
C TYR A 440 38.62 -2.11 7.22
N LEU A 441 39.41 -2.96 6.54
CA LEU A 441 40.66 -3.49 7.10
C LEU A 441 41.70 -2.40 7.36
N TRP A 442 41.71 -1.34 6.56
CA TRP A 442 42.60 -0.19 6.76
C TRP A 442 42.18 0.64 7.97
N GLU A 443 40.88 0.88 8.17
CA GLU A 443 40.34 1.58 9.34
C GLU A 443 40.58 0.81 10.63
N GLN A 444 40.34 -0.50 10.63
CA GLN A 444 40.65 -1.37 11.77
C GLN A 444 42.14 -1.36 12.13
N ALA A 445 43.03 -1.22 11.14
CA ALA A 445 44.48 -1.13 11.34
C ALA A 445 44.96 0.25 11.81
N THR A 446 44.21 1.32 11.51
CA THR A 446 44.60 2.72 11.76
C THR A 446 43.83 3.39 12.90
N GLY A 447 42.74 2.78 13.36
CA GLY A 447 41.83 3.33 14.39
C GLY A 447 40.98 4.50 13.89
N GLY A 448 40.76 4.62 12.58
CA GLY A 448 39.91 5.64 11.96
C GLY A 448 38.42 5.28 11.99
N ASN A 449 37.56 6.27 11.74
CA ASN A 449 36.08 6.14 11.74
C ASN A 449 35.46 6.77 10.47
N GLU A 450 36.18 6.78 9.35
CA GLU A 450 35.82 7.56 8.15
C GLU A 450 34.59 6.98 7.44
N THR A 451 34.45 5.65 7.37
CA THR A 451 33.27 4.96 6.81
C THR A 451 31.98 5.23 7.58
N GLU A 452 32.12 5.32 8.90
CA GLU A 452 31.10 5.58 9.90
C GLU A 452 30.69 7.09 9.89
N GLU A 453 31.66 8.00 9.77
CA GLU A 453 31.41 9.44 9.51
C GLU A 453 30.72 9.68 8.15
N ASP A 454 31.15 9.00 7.09
CA ASP A 454 30.52 9.05 5.77
C ASP A 454 29.12 8.41 5.75
N ALA A 455 28.85 7.45 6.65
CA ALA A 455 27.52 6.93 6.92
C ALA A 455 26.62 7.95 7.64
N GLY A 456 27.14 9.11 8.07
CA GLY A 456 26.36 10.22 8.61
C GLY A 456 26.41 10.35 10.12
N LEU A 457 27.38 9.70 10.79
CA LEU A 457 27.59 9.87 12.23
C LEU A 457 27.78 11.36 12.60
N SER A 458 27.03 11.81 13.61
CA SER A 458 27.29 13.10 14.28
C SER A 458 27.61 12.97 15.78
N ASP A 459 27.42 11.78 16.37
CA ASP A 459 27.49 11.55 17.82
C ASP A 459 28.32 10.34 18.29
N GLY A 460 28.93 9.56 17.39
CA GLY A 460 29.99 8.60 17.77
C GLY A 460 29.54 7.23 18.29
N GLY A 461 28.47 6.67 17.72
CA GLY A 461 28.08 5.26 17.90
C GLY A 461 26.87 5.05 18.82
N TYR A 462 26.19 3.92 18.59
CA TYR A 462 24.97 3.40 19.23
C TYR A 462 24.70 3.77 20.69
#